data_AF-A0A3B8VBZ4-F1
#
_entry.id   AF-A0A3B8VBZ4-F1
#
_cell.length_a   1.000
_cell.length_b   1.000
_cell.length_c   1.000
_cell.angle_alpha   90.00
_cell.angle_beta   90.00
_cell.angle_gamma   90.00
#
_symmetry.space_group_name_H-M   'P 1'
#
loop_
_entity.id
_entity.type
_entity.pdbx_description
1 polymer ?
#
loop_
_entity_poly.entity_id
_entity_poly.type
_entity_poly.pdbx_seq_one_letter_code
_entity_poly.pdbx_strand_id
1 'polypeptide(L)'
;MFKKVLLTILVVIVVVLAVGYWYLSSYLPNPPAAPDIQVEVTTERIERGNYLANHVSLCMDCHAVRNWEFFAAPPSLKPLVPVETDLVVIWDYQVKCMLKI
;
A
#
# COMPACT_ATOMS: atom_id res chain seq x y z
N MET A 1 5.10 -38.36 -32.83
CA MET A 1 6.10 -37.37 -32.37
C MET A 1 5.47 -36.23 -31.58
N PHE A 2 4.38 -35.62 -32.06
CA PHE A 2 3.65 -34.54 -31.36
C PHE A 2 3.23 -34.86 -29.90
N LYS A 3 2.66 -36.05 -29.63
CA LYS A 3 2.26 -36.46 -28.26
C LYS A 3 3.41 -36.49 -27.25
N LYS A 4 4.63 -36.84 -27.69
CA LYS A 4 5.83 -36.87 -26.83
C LYS A 4 6.32 -35.45 -26.52
N VAL A 5 6.26 -34.55 -27.51
CA VAL A 5 6.60 -33.13 -27.33
C VAL A 5 5.61 -32.46 -26.38
N LEU A 6 4.30 -32.69 -26.56
CA LEU A 6 3.26 -32.16 -25.67
C LEU A 6 3.44 -32.64 -24.23
N LEU A 7 3.73 -33.94 -24.04
CA LEU A 7 3.98 -34.51 -22.71
C LEU A 7 5.25 -33.93 -22.07
N THR A 8 6.30 -33.72 -22.86
CA THR A 8 7.55 -33.12 -22.36
C THR A 8 7.33 -31.68 -21.92
N ILE A 9 6.60 -30.88 -22.69
CA ILE A 9 6.27 -29.49 -22.33
C ILE A 9 5.44 -29.46 -21.04
N LEU A 10 4.43 -30.33 -20.91
CA LEU A 10 3.61 -30.43 -19.71
C LEU A 10 4.48 -30.74 -18.47
N VAL A 11 5.37 -31.71 -18.58
CA VAL A 11 6.28 -32.09 -17.49
C VAL A 11 7.20 -30.93 -17.11
N VAL A 12 7.78 -30.23 -18.08
CA VAL A 12 8.64 -29.06 -17.81
C VAL A 12 7.86 -27.97 -17.08
N ILE A 13 6.63 -27.66 -17.50
CA ILE A 13 5.79 -26.66 -16.83
C ILE A 13 5.52 -27.07 -15.38
N VAL A 14 5.14 -28.33 -15.14
CA VAL A 14 4.90 -28.83 -13.78
C VAL A 14 6.14 -28.73 -12.92
N VAL A 15 7.32 -29.07 -13.46
CA VAL A 15 8.59 -28.97 -12.74
C VAL A 15 8.91 -27.50 -12.41
N VAL A 16 8.74 -26.57 -13.36
CA VAL A 16 8.98 -25.14 -13.13
C VAL A 16 8.04 -24.59 -12.06
N LEU A 17 6.76 -24.96 -12.09
CA LEU A 17 5.79 -24.54 -11.08
C LEU A 17 6.11 -25.14 -9.70
N ALA A 18 6.51 -26.40 -9.63
CA ALA A 18 6.89 -27.05 -8.37
C ALA A 18 8.15 -26.41 -7.76
N VAL A 19 9.18 -26.15 -8.57
CA VAL A 19 10.40 -25.47 -8.12
C VAL A 19 10.10 -24.02 -7.71
N GLY A 20 9.28 -23.30 -8.48
CA GLY A 20 8.87 -21.94 -8.17
C GLY A 20 8.10 -21.86 -6.85
N TYR A 21 7.12 -22.74 -6.65
CA TYR A 21 6.37 -22.82 -5.39
C TYR A 21 7.29 -23.16 -4.22
N TRP A 22 8.18 -24.14 -4.37
CA TRP A 22 9.15 -24.51 -3.34
C TRP A 22 10.07 -23.35 -2.97
N TYR A 23 10.58 -22.60 -3.95
CA TYR A 23 11.40 -21.42 -3.71
C TYR A 23 10.63 -20.33 -2.97
N LEU A 24 9.42 -19.99 -3.43
CA LEU A 24 8.59 -18.97 -2.81
C LEU A 24 8.23 -19.35 -1.36
N SER A 25 7.84 -20.59 -1.10
CA SER A 25 7.45 -21.06 0.24
C SER A 25 8.62 -21.23 1.21
N SER A 26 9.83 -21.52 0.72
CA SER A 26 11.00 -21.77 1.57
C SER A 26 11.85 -20.53 1.82
N TYR A 27 11.87 -19.58 0.88
CA TYR A 27 12.78 -18.42 0.94
C TYR A 27 12.06 -17.08 1.12
N LEU A 28 10.76 -16.96 0.82
CA LEU A 28 10.05 -15.74 1.18
C LEU A 28 9.86 -15.71 2.70
N PRO A 29 10.22 -14.60 3.36
CA PRO A 29 9.93 -14.44 4.77
C PRO A 29 8.42 -14.50 4.98
N ASN A 30 7.98 -15.34 5.92
CA ASN A 30 6.60 -15.38 6.38
C ASN A 30 6.50 -14.53 7.66
N PRO A 31 6.17 -13.23 7.55
CA PRO A 31 6.11 -12.37 8.72
C PRO A 31 5.00 -12.87 9.68
N PRO A 32 5.20 -12.76 11.00
CA PRO A 32 4.12 -12.99 11.93
C PRO A 32 2.97 -12.01 11.64
N ALA A 33 1.75 -12.38 12.04
CA ALA A 33 0.63 -11.46 11.98
C ALA A 33 1.00 -10.16 12.70
N ALA A 34 0.65 -9.03 12.10
CA ALA A 34 0.88 -7.74 12.73
C ALA A 34 0.15 -7.73 14.09
N PRO A 35 0.82 -7.30 15.17
CA PRO A 35 0.15 -7.16 16.46
C PRO A 35 -0.98 -6.14 16.35
N ASP A 36 -2.11 -6.43 16.97
CA ASP A 36 -3.18 -5.45 17.14
C ASP A 36 -2.73 -4.41 18.18
N ILE A 37 -2.22 -3.29 17.70
CA ILE A 37 -1.73 -2.19 18.53
C ILE A 37 -2.78 -1.09 18.54
N GLN A 38 -3.48 -0.97 19.67
CA GLN A 38 -4.37 0.16 19.91
C GLN A 38 -3.55 1.32 20.49
N VAL A 39 -3.56 2.45 19.78
CA VAL A 39 -2.86 3.68 20.18
C VAL A 39 -3.89 4.75 20.48
N GLU A 40 -3.80 5.38 21.65
CA GLU A 40 -4.65 6.52 22.00
C GLU A 40 -4.40 7.68 21.02
N VAL A 41 -5.48 8.20 20.46
CA VAL A 41 -5.50 9.31 19.51
C VAL A 41 -5.51 10.63 20.28
N THR A 42 -4.33 11.10 20.68
CA THR A 42 -4.16 12.41 21.33
C THR A 42 -3.78 13.49 20.31
N THR A 43 -4.09 14.75 20.61
CA THR A 43 -3.77 15.89 19.72
C THR A 43 -2.27 15.99 19.41
N GLU A 44 -1.41 15.82 20.42
CA GLU A 44 0.06 15.85 20.24
C GLU A 44 0.55 14.76 19.28
N ARG A 45 -0.02 13.55 19.37
CA ARG A 45 0.34 12.45 18.46
C ARG A 45 -0.12 12.71 17.03
N ILE A 46 -1.30 13.30 16.87
CA ILE A 46 -1.80 13.72 15.55
C ILE A 46 -0.86 14.77 14.95
N GLU A 47 -0.51 15.81 15.69
CA GLU A 47 0.41 16.86 15.23
C GLU A 47 1.78 16.30 14.86
N ARG A 48 2.33 15.40 15.70
CA ARG A 48 3.58 14.70 15.39
C ARG A 48 3.47 13.84 14.14
N GLY A 49 2.37 13.11 13.96
CA GLY A 49 2.09 12.34 12.76
C GLY A 49 2.05 13.21 11.51
N ASN A 50 1.50 14.42 11.60
CA ASN A 50 1.44 15.38 10.50
C ASN A 50 2.84 15.78 10.05
N TYR A 51 3.66 16.13 11.03
CA TYR A 51 5.01 16.56 10.81
C TYR A 51 5.82 15.45 10.13
N LEU A 52 5.71 14.21 10.63
CA LEU A 52 6.39 13.07 10.03
C LEU A 52 5.95 12.83 8.59
N ALA A 53 4.64 12.74 8.34
CA ALA A 53 4.09 12.42 7.02
C ALA A 53 4.44 13.45 5.94
N ASN A 54 4.57 14.73 6.29
CA ASN A 54 4.78 15.83 5.32
C ASN A 54 6.21 16.36 5.26
N HIS A 55 7.05 16.12 6.28
CA HIS A 55 8.37 16.74 6.36
C HIS A 55 9.51 15.74 6.51
N VAL A 56 9.31 14.63 7.23
CA VAL A 56 10.40 13.70 7.57
C VAL A 56 10.38 12.48 6.67
N SER A 57 9.26 11.76 6.63
CA SER A 57 9.11 10.54 5.84
C SER A 57 8.50 10.78 4.47
N LEU A 58 7.99 12.00 4.21
CA LEU A 58 7.45 12.42 2.91
C LEU A 58 6.41 11.45 2.34
N CYS A 59 5.58 10.85 3.19
CA CYS A 59 4.57 9.89 2.78
C CYS A 59 3.60 10.49 1.74
N MET A 60 3.26 11.77 1.92
CA MET A 60 2.31 12.47 1.07
C MET A 60 2.87 12.78 -0.32
N ASP A 61 4.19 12.72 -0.53
CA ASP A 61 4.79 12.94 -1.84
C ASP A 61 4.37 11.89 -2.85
N CYS A 62 4.00 10.68 -2.41
CA CYS A 62 3.48 9.61 -3.25
C CYS A 62 1.98 9.36 -3.00
N HIS A 63 1.50 9.46 -1.76
CA HIS A 63 0.14 9.11 -1.35
C HIS A 63 -0.87 10.27 -1.36
N ALA A 64 -0.46 11.49 -1.75
CA ALA A 64 -1.41 12.59 -1.92
C ALA A 64 -2.36 12.36 -3.09
N VAL A 65 -3.57 12.90 -2.95
CA VAL A 65 -4.50 13.06 -4.07
C VAL A 65 -3.83 13.93 -5.14
N ARG A 66 -3.90 13.50 -6.40
CA ARG A 66 -3.24 14.17 -7.53
C ARG A 66 -4.24 14.97 -8.35
N ASN A 67 -3.82 16.16 -8.77
CA ASN A 67 -4.60 16.96 -9.70
C ASN A 67 -4.11 16.77 -11.14
N TRP A 68 -4.82 15.95 -11.91
CA TRP A 68 -4.52 15.62 -13.31
C TRP A 68 -4.87 16.72 -14.31
N GLU A 69 -5.49 17.82 -13.87
CA GLU A 69 -5.73 19.01 -14.71
C GLU A 69 -4.42 19.71 -15.08
N PHE A 70 -3.40 19.60 -14.22
CA PHE A 70 -2.10 20.21 -14.42
C PHE A 70 -1.06 19.19 -14.86
N PHE A 71 -0.09 19.66 -15.66
CA PHE A 71 1.04 18.85 -16.10
C PHE A 71 1.80 18.25 -14.90
N ALA A 72 2.22 17.00 -15.03
CA ALA A 72 2.88 16.20 -13.99
C ALA A 72 2.03 15.90 -12.74
N ALA A 73 0.71 16.14 -12.80
CA ALA A 73 -0.25 15.77 -11.76
C ALA A 73 0.22 16.15 -10.34
N PRO A 74 0.45 17.45 -10.06
CA PRO A 74 0.92 17.88 -8.76
C PRO A 74 -0.05 17.47 -7.64
N PRO A 75 0.41 17.43 -6.38
CA PRO A 75 -0.49 17.26 -5.24
C PRO A 75 -1.64 18.26 -5.32
N SER A 76 -2.88 17.78 -5.12
CA SER A 76 -4.06 18.64 -5.22
C SER A 76 -4.05 19.65 -4.07
N LEU A 77 -3.98 20.96 -4.39
CA LEU A 77 -4.11 22.04 -3.42
C LEU A 77 -5.52 22.14 -2.82
N LYS A 78 -6.51 21.52 -3.47
CA LYS A 78 -7.92 21.50 -3.07
C LYS A 78 -8.36 20.05 -2.94
N PRO A 79 -8.93 19.62 -1.80
CA PRO A 79 -9.51 18.30 -1.73
C PRO A 79 -10.64 18.19 -2.76
N LEU A 80 -10.56 17.19 -3.62
CA LEU A 80 -11.57 16.93 -4.67
C LEU A 80 -12.87 16.31 -4.12
N VAL A 81 -12.93 16.14 -2.80
CA VAL A 81 -14.11 15.79 -2.02
C VAL A 81 -14.60 17.08 -1.36
N PRO A 82 -15.93 17.37 -1.31
CA PRO A 82 -16.43 18.52 -0.57
C PRO A 82 -15.94 18.46 0.88
N VAL A 83 -15.06 19.40 1.21
CA VAL A 83 -14.54 19.62 2.56
C VAL A 83 -15.61 20.43 3.26
N GLU A 84 -16.50 19.74 3.97
CA GLU A 84 -17.17 20.35 5.11
C GLU A 84 -16.05 20.86 6.03
N THR A 85 -16.07 22.15 6.34
CA THR A 85 -14.97 22.96 6.88
C THR A 85 -14.59 22.67 8.34
N ASP A 86 -14.61 21.40 8.73
CA ASP A 86 -14.12 20.96 10.01
C ASP A 86 -12.73 20.39 9.81
N LEU A 87 -11.71 21.10 10.32
CA LEU A 87 -10.30 20.70 10.44
C LEU A 87 -10.11 19.28 11.06
N VAL A 88 -11.19 18.67 11.54
CA VAL A 88 -11.30 17.31 12.09
C VAL A 88 -11.35 16.23 10.98
N VAL A 89 -11.83 16.51 9.76
CA VAL A 89 -12.14 15.46 8.76
C VAL A 89 -10.98 15.13 7.81
N ILE A 90 -10.00 16.02 7.63
CA ILE A 90 -8.79 15.71 6.84
C ILE A 90 -8.04 14.53 7.49
N TRP A 91 -8.09 14.46 8.82
CA TRP A 91 -7.52 13.37 9.60
C TRP A 91 -8.39 12.12 9.63
N ASP A 92 -9.71 12.25 9.68
CA ASP A 92 -10.60 11.09 9.74
C ASP A 92 -10.51 10.23 8.47
N TYR A 93 -10.33 10.82 7.29
CA TYR A 93 -10.16 10.05 6.05
C TYR A 93 -8.75 9.44 5.89
N GLN A 94 -7.70 10.17 6.27
CA GLN A 94 -6.32 9.65 6.20
C GLN A 94 -6.06 8.57 7.26
N VAL A 95 -6.62 8.72 8.46
CA VAL A 95 -6.56 7.73 9.54
C VAL A 95 -7.47 6.54 9.24
N LYS A 96 -8.67 6.72 8.67
CA LYS A 96 -9.51 5.60 8.21
C LYS A 96 -8.89 4.83 7.04
N CYS A 97 -8.12 5.46 6.15
CA CYS A 97 -7.36 4.75 5.13
C CYS A 97 -6.20 3.93 5.72
N MET A 98 -5.53 4.40 6.78
CA MET A 98 -4.51 3.63 7.48
C MET A 98 -5.06 2.53 8.39
N LEU A 99 -6.30 2.66 8.89
CA LEU A 99 -6.99 1.65 9.72
C LEU A 99 -7.77 0.59 8.92
N LYS A 100 -7.75 0.66 7.58
CA LYS A 100 -8.41 -0.32 6.70
C LYS A 100 -7.44 -1.28 6.01
N ILE A 101 -6.22 -1.39 6.54
CA ILE A 101 -5.24 -2.42 6.22
C ILE A 101 -5.21 -3.41 7.38
#